data_AF-A0A943S0J3-F1
#
_entry.id   AF-A0A943S0J3-F1
#
_cell.length_a   1.000
_cell.length_b   1.000
_cell.length_c   1.000
_cell.angle_alpha   90.00
_cell.angle_beta   90.00
_cell.angle_gamma   90.00
#
_symmetry.space_group_name_H-M   'P 1'
#
loop_
_entity.id
_entity.type
_entity.pdbx_description
1 polymer ?
#
loop_
_entity_poly.entity_id
_entity_poly.type
_entity_poly.pdbx_seq_one_letter_code
_entity_poly.pdbx_strand_id
1 'polypeptide(L)'
;MTRDEFLGRLGELLSCLPAEQVEETKAFYAEAIADRMEDGMSEEEAVAAMGTPGEVAEATLDDLPAVPRAIARTRRRSTALLWVLAIVGSPVWVPLLAAFAAVAVTVYICIWVLALCVWIVAAALGGAGIVELLLAVSGVTIGHFPYALASAGVGLGLVGVALFVGAGAWAASKQIARLSALWARKAASPFWKNRGEKGGAAAHLAA
;
A
#
# COMPACT_ATOMS: atom_id res chain seq x y z
N MET A 1 0.32 -47.68 -15.62
CA MET A 1 0.71 -46.52 -14.79
C MET A 1 0.85 -47.02 -13.37
N THR A 2 1.87 -46.58 -12.63
CA THR A 2 2.06 -47.05 -11.25
C THR A 2 1.10 -46.32 -10.30
N ARG A 3 0.84 -46.90 -9.12
CA ARG A 3 -0.02 -46.32 -8.10
C ARG A 3 0.42 -44.90 -7.74
N ASP A 4 1.73 -44.69 -7.56
CA ASP A 4 2.27 -43.40 -7.15
C ASP A 4 2.14 -42.33 -8.24
N GLU A 5 2.23 -42.74 -9.52
CA GLU A 5 2.01 -41.84 -10.66
C GLU A 5 0.53 -41.43 -10.78
N PHE A 6 -0.39 -42.38 -10.52
CA PHE A 6 -1.84 -42.12 -10.50
C PHE A 6 -2.21 -41.13 -9.39
N LEU A 7 -1.73 -41.36 -8.16
CA LEU A 7 -2.01 -40.49 -7.00
C LEU A 7 -1.35 -39.11 -7.13
N GLY A 8 -0.17 -39.04 -7.77
CA GLY A 8 0.50 -37.79 -8.11
C GLY A 8 -0.35 -36.93 -9.04
N ARG A 9 -0.82 -37.52 -10.16
CA ARG A 9 -1.69 -36.82 -11.11
C ARG A 9 -3.05 -36.44 -10.53
N LEU A 10 -3.65 -37.33 -9.72
CA LEU A 10 -4.90 -37.04 -9.00
C LEU A 10 -4.73 -35.85 -8.04
N GLY A 11 -3.59 -35.79 -7.33
CA GLY A 11 -3.24 -34.66 -6.46
C GLY A 11 -3.06 -33.34 -7.20
N GLU A 12 -2.43 -33.36 -8.37
CA GLU A 12 -2.29 -32.17 -9.22
C GLU A 12 -3.64 -31.64 -9.71
N LEU A 13 -4.53 -32.55 -10.13
CA LEU A 13 -5.88 -32.21 -10.59
C LEU A 13 -6.77 -31.70 -9.46
N LEU A 14 -6.62 -32.24 -8.25
CA LEU A 14 -7.37 -31.85 -7.05
C LEU A 14 -6.71 -30.71 -6.25
N SER A 15 -5.57 -30.17 -6.67
CA SER A 15 -4.83 -29.07 -5.99
C SER A 15 -5.63 -27.78 -5.73
N CYS A 16 -6.82 -27.66 -6.32
CA CYS A 16 -7.76 -26.58 -6.07
C CYS A 16 -8.58 -26.73 -4.77
N LEU A 17 -8.62 -27.93 -4.18
CA LEU A 17 -9.24 -28.23 -2.88
C LEU A 17 -8.25 -27.96 -1.72
N PRO A 18 -8.74 -27.87 -0.47
CA PRO A 18 -7.87 -27.80 0.70
C PRO A 18 -6.92 -29.01 0.76
N ALA A 19 -5.67 -28.79 1.16
CA ALA A 19 -4.65 -29.84 1.20
C ALA A 19 -5.10 -31.08 2.00
N GLU A 20 -5.87 -30.87 3.06
CA GLU A 20 -6.47 -31.93 3.88
C GLU A 20 -7.41 -32.85 3.07
N GLN A 21 -8.28 -32.28 2.24
CA GLN A 21 -9.22 -33.06 1.40
C GLN A 21 -8.50 -33.77 0.24
N VAL A 22 -7.44 -33.17 -0.29
CA VAL A 22 -6.62 -33.80 -1.35
C VAL A 22 -5.91 -35.04 -0.81
N GLU A 23 -5.34 -34.95 0.39
CA GLU A 23 -4.68 -36.09 1.04
C GLU A 23 -5.67 -37.17 1.47
N GLU A 24 -6.85 -36.80 1.96
CA GLU A 24 -7.93 -37.77 2.28
C GLU A 24 -8.40 -38.53 1.03
N THR A 25 -8.59 -37.81 -0.09
CA THR A 25 -8.98 -38.44 -1.37
C THR A 25 -7.88 -39.37 -1.87
N LYS A 26 -6.61 -38.95 -1.82
CA LYS A 26 -5.49 -39.81 -2.20
C LYS A 26 -5.41 -41.06 -1.34
N ALA A 27 -5.62 -40.93 -0.02
CA ALA A 27 -5.61 -42.05 0.91
C ALA A 27 -6.73 -43.06 0.58
N PHE A 28 -7.94 -42.57 0.30
CA PHE A 28 -9.07 -43.42 -0.11
C PHE A 28 -8.78 -44.22 -1.39
N TYR A 29 -8.25 -43.57 -2.43
CA TYR A 29 -7.89 -44.27 -3.66
C TYR A 29 -6.67 -45.19 -3.50
N ALA A 30 -5.73 -44.84 -2.61
CA ALA A 30 -4.60 -45.71 -2.28
C ALA A 30 -5.03 -46.99 -1.58
N GLU A 31 -5.99 -46.91 -0.65
CA GLU A 31 -6.60 -48.06 0.03
C GLU A 31 -7.40 -48.92 -0.95
N ALA A 32 -8.23 -48.30 -1.80
CA ALA A 32 -9.00 -49.02 -2.81
C ALA A 32 -8.13 -49.75 -3.85
N ILE A 33 -6.94 -49.23 -4.18
CA ILE A 33 -5.96 -49.92 -5.05
C ILE A 33 -5.28 -51.06 -4.27
N ALA A 34 -4.98 -50.85 -2.99
CA ALA A 34 -4.37 -51.87 -2.12
C ALA A 34 -5.29 -53.10 -1.95
N ASP A 35 -6.59 -52.89 -1.70
CA ASP A 35 -7.57 -53.97 -1.56
C ASP A 35 -7.61 -54.85 -2.83
N ARG A 36 -7.57 -54.24 -4.01
CA ARG A 36 -7.57 -54.95 -5.30
C ARG A 36 -6.28 -55.71 -5.56
N MET A 37 -5.15 -55.20 -5.08
CA MET A 37 -3.89 -55.93 -5.14
C MET A 37 -3.89 -57.13 -4.17
N GLU A 38 -4.56 -57.00 -3.01
CA GLU A 38 -4.73 -58.09 -2.04
C GLU A 38 -5.66 -59.20 -2.57
N ASP A 39 -6.65 -58.84 -3.40
CA ASP A 39 -7.50 -59.77 -4.17
C ASP A 39 -6.77 -60.49 -5.32
N GLY A 40 -5.46 -60.24 -5.49
CA GLY A 40 -4.59 -60.94 -6.44
C GLY A 40 -4.45 -60.28 -7.80
N MET A 41 -4.90 -59.02 -7.98
CA MET A 41 -4.65 -58.25 -9.19
C MET A 41 -3.25 -57.65 -9.20
N SER A 42 -2.64 -57.53 -10.38
CA SER A 42 -1.40 -56.75 -10.52
C SER A 42 -1.67 -55.26 -10.31
N GLU A 43 -0.67 -54.51 -9.83
CA GLU A 43 -0.79 -53.06 -9.57
C GLU A 43 -1.32 -52.28 -10.80
N GLU A 44 -0.90 -52.70 -12.00
CA GLU A 44 -1.29 -52.06 -13.25
C GLU A 44 -2.75 -52.32 -13.61
N GLU A 45 -3.27 -53.51 -13.32
CA GLU A 45 -4.67 -53.87 -13.52
C GLU A 45 -5.56 -53.23 -12.45
N ALA A 46 -5.10 -53.17 -11.20
CA ALA A 46 -5.81 -52.50 -10.12
C ALA A 46 -5.99 -51.00 -10.41
N VAL A 47 -4.96 -50.32 -10.91
CA VAL A 47 -5.04 -48.91 -11.30
C VAL A 47 -5.89 -48.72 -12.57
N ALA A 48 -5.82 -49.63 -13.54
CA ALA A 48 -6.68 -49.57 -14.73
C ALA A 48 -8.17 -49.74 -14.39
N ALA A 49 -8.50 -50.54 -13.37
CA ALA A 49 -9.87 -50.75 -12.90
C ALA A 49 -10.47 -49.51 -12.21
N MET A 50 -9.64 -48.58 -11.72
CA MET A 50 -10.11 -47.33 -11.11
C MET A 50 -10.49 -46.24 -12.13
N GLY A 51 -10.12 -46.41 -13.41
CA GLY A 51 -10.35 -45.43 -14.47
C GLY A 51 -9.20 -44.42 -14.59
N THR A 52 -9.37 -43.40 -15.45
CA THR A 52 -8.29 -42.41 -15.65
C THR A 52 -8.24 -41.41 -14.49
N PRO A 53 -7.04 -40.92 -14.08
CA PRO A 53 -6.93 -39.91 -13.03
C PRO A 53 -7.76 -38.64 -13.31
N GLY A 54 -8.01 -38.34 -14.59
CA GLY A 54 -8.85 -37.22 -15.04
C GLY A 54 -10.33 -37.44 -14.75
N GLU A 55 -10.87 -38.60 -15.12
CA GLU A 55 -12.26 -38.97 -14.87
C GLU A 55 -12.55 -39.10 -13.37
N VAL A 56 -11.60 -39.68 -12.62
CA VAL A 56 -11.70 -39.83 -11.16
C VAL A 56 -11.67 -38.48 -10.45
N ALA A 57 -10.81 -37.56 -10.89
CA ALA A 57 -10.79 -36.20 -10.36
C ALA A 57 -12.11 -35.46 -10.66
N GLU A 58 -12.66 -35.62 -11.87
CA GLU A 58 -13.92 -34.99 -12.27
C GLU A 58 -15.12 -35.57 -11.49
N ALA A 59 -15.19 -36.89 -11.34
CA ALA A 59 -16.21 -37.57 -10.53
C ALA A 59 -16.13 -37.18 -9.05
N THR A 60 -14.92 -37.12 -8.49
CA THR A 60 -14.73 -36.68 -7.10
C THR A 60 -15.21 -35.23 -6.91
N LEU A 61 -14.87 -34.35 -7.86
CA LEU A 61 -15.34 -32.96 -7.87
C LEU A 61 -16.87 -32.84 -8.06
N ASP A 62 -17.47 -33.81 -8.75
CA ASP A 62 -18.91 -33.94 -8.95
C ASP A 62 -19.64 -34.63 -7.78
N ASP A 63 -18.96 -35.31 -6.86
CA ASP A 63 -19.60 -35.81 -5.65
C ASP A 63 -19.58 -34.79 -4.49
N LEU A 64 -18.83 -33.69 -4.62
CA LEU A 64 -18.83 -32.61 -3.62
C LEU A 64 -20.18 -31.88 -3.58
N PRO A 65 -20.71 -31.56 -2.36
CA PRO A 65 -21.94 -30.80 -2.22
C PRO A 65 -21.82 -29.40 -2.87
N ALA A 66 -22.95 -28.83 -3.28
CA ALA A 66 -23.00 -27.56 -4.04
C ALA A 66 -22.26 -26.37 -3.35
N VAL A 67 -22.09 -26.44 -2.04
CA VAL A 67 -21.47 -25.39 -1.22
C VAL A 67 -19.92 -25.36 -1.37
N PRO A 68 -19.17 -26.48 -1.19
CA PRO A 68 -17.74 -26.54 -1.53
C PRO A 68 -17.39 -26.34 -3.01
N ARG A 69 -18.24 -26.81 -3.94
CA ARG A 69 -18.01 -26.63 -5.39
C ARG A 69 -17.94 -25.16 -5.79
N ALA A 70 -18.80 -24.32 -5.21
CA ALA A 70 -18.77 -22.89 -5.45
C ALA A 70 -17.47 -22.26 -4.95
N ILE A 71 -16.92 -22.71 -3.81
CA ILE A 71 -15.72 -22.17 -3.18
C ILE A 71 -14.45 -22.59 -3.92
N ALA A 72 -14.32 -23.87 -4.31
CA ALA A 72 -13.18 -24.35 -5.10
C ALA A 72 -13.15 -23.70 -6.50
N ARG A 73 -14.32 -23.58 -7.16
CA ARG A 73 -14.45 -22.94 -8.46
C ARG A 73 -14.24 -21.42 -8.38
N THR A 74 -14.72 -20.75 -7.33
CA THR A 74 -14.46 -19.32 -7.13
C THR A 74 -13.02 -19.05 -6.73
N ARG A 75 -12.29 -19.93 -6.02
CA ARG A 75 -10.88 -19.70 -5.69
C ARG A 75 -10.01 -19.67 -6.95
N ARG A 76 -10.14 -20.67 -7.84
CA ARG A 76 -9.43 -20.73 -9.15
C ARG A 76 -9.86 -19.61 -10.09
N ARG A 77 -11.16 -19.27 -10.09
CA ARG A 77 -11.72 -18.20 -10.91
C ARG A 77 -11.41 -16.82 -10.35
N SER A 78 -11.25 -16.64 -9.04
CA SER A 78 -11.07 -15.31 -8.43
C SER A 78 -9.69 -14.76 -8.70
N THR A 79 -8.61 -15.53 -8.72
CA THR A 79 -7.29 -14.97 -9.04
C THR A 79 -7.24 -14.53 -10.49
N ALA A 80 -7.73 -15.36 -11.42
CA ALA A 80 -7.83 -15.01 -12.84
C ALA A 80 -8.84 -13.88 -13.10
N LEU A 81 -10.01 -13.90 -12.47
CA LEU A 81 -10.99 -12.80 -12.55
C LEU A 81 -10.47 -11.53 -11.88
N LEU A 82 -9.70 -11.61 -10.80
CA LEU A 82 -9.09 -10.45 -10.15
C LEU A 82 -8.02 -9.84 -11.05
N TRP A 83 -7.19 -10.65 -11.71
CA TRP A 83 -6.24 -10.16 -12.70
C TRP A 83 -6.94 -9.59 -13.94
N VAL A 84 -7.98 -10.25 -14.45
CA VAL A 84 -8.79 -9.74 -15.58
C VAL A 84 -9.54 -8.47 -15.18
N LEU A 85 -10.12 -8.40 -13.99
CA LEU A 85 -10.80 -7.21 -13.47
C LEU A 85 -9.81 -6.10 -13.14
N ALA A 86 -8.59 -6.43 -12.72
CA ALA A 86 -7.52 -5.46 -12.54
C ALA A 86 -6.98 -4.96 -13.89
N ILE A 87 -6.96 -5.78 -14.94
CA ILE A 87 -6.54 -5.38 -16.30
C ILE A 87 -7.64 -4.59 -17.02
N VAL A 88 -8.89 -5.04 -16.96
CA VAL A 88 -10.06 -4.36 -17.53
C VAL A 88 -10.44 -3.14 -16.70
N GLY A 89 -10.25 -3.20 -15.39
CA GLY A 89 -10.37 -2.07 -14.49
C GLY A 89 -9.12 -1.18 -14.49
N SER A 90 -7.95 -1.63 -14.96
CA SER A 90 -6.71 -0.84 -15.06
C SER A 90 -6.95 0.52 -15.72
N PRO A 91 -7.63 0.62 -16.89
CA PRO A 91 -7.94 1.91 -17.49
C PRO A 91 -8.84 2.81 -16.65
N VAL A 92 -9.48 2.31 -15.59
CA VAL A 92 -10.31 3.08 -14.64
C VAL A 92 -9.56 3.37 -13.34
N TRP A 93 -8.91 2.37 -12.74
CA TRP A 93 -8.19 2.50 -11.47
C TRP A 93 -6.90 3.30 -11.61
N VAL A 94 -6.18 3.19 -12.75
CA VAL A 94 -4.95 3.95 -12.99
C VAL A 94 -5.22 5.47 -13.06
N PRO A 95 -6.15 5.98 -13.88
CA PRO A 95 -6.46 7.41 -13.86
C PRO A 95 -7.11 7.84 -12.55
N LEU A 96 -7.87 6.98 -11.87
CA LEU A 96 -8.41 7.30 -10.55
C LEU A 96 -7.31 7.49 -9.50
N LEU A 97 -6.31 6.60 -9.47
CA LEU A 97 -5.14 6.73 -8.61
C LEU A 97 -4.32 7.96 -8.98
N ALA A 98 -4.13 8.23 -10.28
CA ALA A 98 -3.44 9.41 -10.77
C ALA A 98 -4.17 10.70 -10.37
N ALA A 99 -5.49 10.74 -10.50
CA ALA A 99 -6.32 11.86 -10.06
C ALA A 99 -6.22 12.06 -8.55
N PHE A 100 -6.30 11.00 -7.76
CA PHE A 100 -6.12 11.08 -6.31
C PHE A 100 -4.73 11.61 -5.93
N ALA A 101 -3.68 11.13 -6.60
CA ALA A 101 -2.32 11.62 -6.41
C ALA A 101 -2.19 13.11 -6.80
N ALA A 102 -2.79 13.51 -7.93
CA ALA A 102 -2.81 14.91 -8.37
C ALA A 102 -3.52 15.82 -7.35
N VAL A 103 -4.66 15.38 -6.79
CA VAL A 103 -5.36 16.11 -5.72
C VAL A 103 -4.49 16.22 -4.48
N ALA A 104 -3.85 15.14 -4.03
CA ALA A 104 -2.97 15.17 -2.87
C ALA A 104 -1.78 16.13 -3.08
N VAL A 105 -1.16 16.11 -4.26
CA VAL A 105 -0.09 17.05 -4.64
C VAL A 105 -0.59 18.49 -4.67
N THR A 106 -1.79 18.73 -5.21
CA THR A 106 -2.39 20.06 -5.25
C THR A 106 -2.64 20.60 -3.85
N VAL A 107 -3.23 19.80 -2.96
CA VAL A 107 -3.44 20.17 -1.55
C VAL A 107 -2.10 20.47 -0.87
N TYR A 108 -1.08 19.66 -1.11
CA TYR A 108 0.25 19.90 -0.58
C TYR A 108 0.85 21.23 -1.05
N ILE A 109 0.75 21.52 -2.35
CA ILE A 109 1.20 22.81 -2.91
C ILE A 109 0.41 23.96 -2.28
N CYS A 110 -0.92 23.85 -2.17
CA CYS A 110 -1.75 24.87 -1.53
C CYS A 110 -1.33 25.15 -0.09
N ILE A 111 -0.99 24.13 0.69
CA ILE A 111 -0.49 24.30 2.07
C ILE A 111 0.80 25.14 2.07
N TRP A 112 1.73 24.86 1.17
CA TRP A 112 2.98 25.64 1.05
C TRP A 112 2.77 27.06 0.54
N VAL A 113 1.86 27.25 -0.41
CA VAL A 113 1.49 28.59 -0.89
C VAL A 113 0.87 29.41 0.22
N LEU A 114 -0.06 28.84 0.99
CA LEU A 114 -0.66 29.53 2.15
C LEU A 114 0.40 29.87 3.20
N ALA A 115 1.32 28.95 3.49
CA ALA A 115 2.44 29.23 4.39
C ALA A 115 3.31 30.38 3.86
N LEU A 116 3.64 30.39 2.57
CA LEU A 116 4.39 31.48 1.94
C LEU A 116 3.64 32.81 2.03
N CYS A 117 2.33 32.83 1.80
CA CYS A 117 1.51 34.03 1.97
C CYS A 117 1.58 34.58 3.39
N VAL A 118 1.51 33.70 4.41
CA VAL A 118 1.66 34.10 5.81
C VAL A 118 3.04 34.71 6.08
N TRP A 119 4.11 34.13 5.50
CA TRP A 119 5.46 34.69 5.59
C TRP A 119 5.58 36.05 4.90
N ILE A 120 4.97 36.24 3.73
CA ILE A 120 4.96 37.52 3.02
C ILE A 120 4.24 38.58 3.85
N VAL A 121 3.07 38.25 4.41
CA VAL A 121 2.31 39.16 5.29
C VAL A 121 3.13 39.51 6.53
N ALA A 122 3.76 38.53 7.18
CA ALA A 122 4.64 38.78 8.31
C ALA A 122 5.81 39.70 7.95
N ALA A 123 6.46 39.48 6.80
CA ALA A 123 7.55 40.32 6.32
C ALA A 123 7.07 41.75 5.99
N ALA A 124 5.91 41.90 5.37
CA ALA A 124 5.33 43.19 5.05
C ALA A 124 4.95 43.98 6.32
N LEU A 125 4.31 43.32 7.30
CA LEU A 125 3.99 43.94 8.59
C LEU A 125 5.26 44.32 9.37
N GLY A 126 6.27 43.45 9.38
CA GLY A 126 7.56 43.73 10.01
C GLY A 126 8.27 44.90 9.34
N GLY A 127 8.29 44.94 8.01
CA GLY A 127 8.86 46.04 7.22
C GLY A 127 8.14 47.36 7.46
N ALA A 128 6.80 47.36 7.42
CA ALA A 128 5.99 48.52 7.74
C ALA A 128 6.28 49.03 9.17
N GLY A 129 6.35 48.13 10.15
CA GLY A 129 6.67 48.50 11.52
C GLY A 129 8.07 49.09 11.69
N ILE A 130 9.08 48.59 10.95
CA ILE A 130 10.42 49.18 10.93
C ILE A 130 10.40 50.59 10.32
N VAL A 131 9.72 50.78 9.19
CA VAL A 131 9.57 52.10 8.56
C VAL A 131 8.91 53.08 9.52
N GLU A 132 7.88 52.64 10.22
CA GLU A 132 7.14 53.49 11.16
C GLU A 132 7.97 53.84 12.41
N LEU A 133 8.83 52.93 12.89
CA LEU A 133 9.82 53.22 13.93
C LEU A 133 10.87 54.25 13.47
N LEU A 134 11.31 54.19 12.20
CA LEU A 134 12.23 55.20 11.64
C LEU A 134 11.54 56.57 11.54
N LEU A 135 10.26 56.59 11.13
CA LEU A 135 9.45 57.81 11.11
C LEU A 135 9.25 58.37 12.52
N ALA A 136 9.06 57.52 13.53
CA ALA A 136 8.99 57.94 14.92
C ALA A 136 10.25 58.67 15.38
N VAL A 137 11.43 58.12 15.06
CA VAL A 137 12.74 58.76 15.35
C VAL A 137 12.83 60.13 14.67
N SER A 138 12.44 60.23 13.40
CA SER A 138 12.42 61.51 12.69
C SER A 138 11.43 62.51 13.30
N GLY A 139 10.26 62.05 13.77
CA GLY A 139 9.26 62.88 14.45
C GLY A 139 9.77 63.48 15.77
N VAL A 140 10.61 62.75 16.51
CA VAL A 140 11.29 63.27 17.71
C VAL A 140 12.23 64.42 17.33
N THR A 141 13.00 64.26 16.25
CA THR A 141 13.97 65.30 15.82
C THR A 141 13.32 66.59 15.36
N ILE A 142 12.07 66.52 14.86
CA ILE A 142 11.30 67.69 14.40
C ILE A 142 10.51 68.33 15.58
N GLY A 143 10.50 67.71 16.76
CA GLY A 143 9.83 68.23 17.96
C GLY A 143 8.36 67.82 18.11
N HIS A 144 7.83 66.96 17.23
CA HIS A 144 6.46 66.44 17.31
C HIS A 144 6.39 65.16 18.18
N PHE A 145 6.63 65.35 19.48
CA PHE A 145 6.67 64.26 20.47
C PHE A 145 5.42 63.34 20.50
N PRO A 146 4.16 63.83 20.47
CA PRO A 146 2.99 62.94 20.52
C PRO A 146 2.87 62.06 19.26
N TYR A 147 3.24 62.59 18.09
CA TYR A 147 3.26 61.82 16.84
C TYR A 147 4.35 60.73 16.87
N ALA A 148 5.53 61.06 17.40
CA ALA A 148 6.63 60.11 17.57
C ALA A 148 6.28 58.97 18.53
N LEU A 149 5.62 59.27 19.65
CA LEU A 149 5.21 58.25 20.61
C LEU A 149 4.13 57.31 20.05
N ALA A 150 3.16 57.87 19.32
CA ALA A 150 2.11 57.09 18.67
C ALA A 150 2.67 56.17 17.57
N SER A 151 3.51 56.71 16.67
CA SER A 151 4.14 55.94 15.60
C SER A 151 5.11 54.87 16.14
N ALA A 152 5.84 55.15 17.22
CA ALA A 152 6.68 54.14 17.87
C ALA A 152 5.83 52.97 18.41
N GLY A 153 4.68 53.26 19.03
CA GLY A 153 3.77 52.23 19.53
C GLY A 153 3.17 51.35 18.42
N VAL A 154 2.72 51.97 17.32
CA VAL A 154 2.20 51.25 16.15
C VAL A 154 3.30 50.41 15.50
N GLY A 155 4.49 50.98 15.29
CA GLY A 155 5.63 50.28 14.72
C GLY A 155 6.07 49.07 15.54
N LEU A 156 6.17 49.22 16.87
CA LEU A 156 6.50 48.09 17.77
C LEU A 156 5.40 47.01 17.75
N GLY A 157 4.13 47.43 17.70
CA GLY A 157 2.99 46.51 17.60
C GLY A 157 3.02 45.68 16.31
N LEU A 158 3.27 46.33 15.17
CA LEU A 158 3.38 45.67 13.86
C LEU A 158 4.55 44.68 13.80
N VAL A 159 5.72 45.07 14.33
CA VAL A 159 6.88 44.17 14.44
C VAL A 159 6.58 42.99 15.39
N GLY A 160 5.89 43.23 16.50
CA GLY A 160 5.48 42.19 17.43
C GLY A 160 4.54 41.16 16.80
N VAL A 161 3.52 41.63 16.06
CA VAL A 161 2.60 40.77 15.31
C VAL A 161 3.34 39.98 14.24
N ALA A 162 4.24 40.62 13.48
CA ALA A 162 5.06 39.96 12.47
C ALA A 162 5.91 38.82 13.07
N LEU A 163 6.54 39.05 14.22
CA LEU A 163 7.33 38.04 14.91
C LEU A 163 6.47 36.87 15.43
N PHE A 164 5.30 37.16 16.00
CA PHE A 164 4.40 36.13 16.51
C PHE A 164 3.85 35.26 15.37
N VAL A 165 3.43 35.88 14.27
CA VAL A 165 2.96 35.19 13.06
C VAL A 165 4.09 34.37 12.44
N GLY A 166 5.30 34.93 12.33
CA GLY A 166 6.47 34.21 11.83
C GLY A 166 6.85 33.00 12.69
N ALA A 167 6.84 33.14 14.01
CA ALA A 167 7.11 32.04 14.94
C ALA A 167 6.04 30.93 14.86
N GLY A 168 4.76 31.30 14.78
CA GLY A 168 3.66 30.36 14.60
C GLY A 168 3.74 29.61 13.27
N ALA A 169 4.00 30.33 12.18
CA ALA A 169 4.19 29.75 10.85
C ALA A 169 5.39 28.80 10.80
N TRP A 170 6.49 29.14 11.48
CA TRP A 170 7.68 28.29 11.56
C TRP A 170 7.42 26.99 12.33
N ALA A 171 6.71 27.06 13.46
CA ALA A 171 6.34 25.88 14.24
C ALA A 171 5.42 24.93 13.44
N ALA A 172 4.41 25.48 12.77
CA ALA A 172 3.51 24.71 11.91
C ALA A 172 4.27 24.06 10.74
N SER A 173 5.14 24.81 10.06
CA SER A 173 5.96 24.30 8.95
C SER A 173 6.85 23.14 9.39
N LYS A 174 7.44 23.23 10.59
CA LYS A 174 8.30 22.17 11.15
C LYS A 174 7.54 20.89 11.47
N GLN A 175 6.30 20.99 11.97
CA GLN A 175 5.46 19.82 12.22
C GLN A 175 5.03 19.14 10.92
N ILE A 176 4.61 19.93 9.92
CA ILE A 176 4.21 19.43 8.60
C ILE A 176 5.41 18.76 7.91
N ALA A 177 6.60 19.38 7.95
CA ALA A 177 7.82 18.81 7.37
C ALA A 177 8.24 17.49 8.04
N ARG A 178 8.07 17.37 9.36
CA ARG A 178 8.33 16.11 10.10
C ARG A 178 7.35 15.02 9.70
N LEU A 179 6.06 15.35 9.63
CA LEU A 179 5.03 14.40 9.22
C LEU A 179 5.26 13.94 7.77
N SER A 180 5.60 14.85 6.85
CA SER A 180 5.93 14.47 5.47
C SER A 180 7.18 13.61 5.39
N ALA A 181 8.22 13.88 6.19
CA ALA A 181 9.42 13.06 6.24
C ALA A 181 9.15 11.65 6.81
N LEU A 182 8.28 11.54 7.81
CA LEU A 182 7.87 10.25 8.37
C LEU A 182 7.06 9.43 7.36
N TRP A 183 6.13 10.08 6.65
CA TRP A 183 5.38 9.45 5.57
C TRP A 183 6.29 9.00 4.43
N ALA A 184 7.25 9.83 4.00
CA ALA A 184 8.22 9.47 2.97
C ALA A 184 9.09 8.28 3.38
N ARG A 185 9.56 8.24 4.64
CA ARG A 185 10.31 7.09 5.19
C ARG A 185 9.47 5.82 5.24
N LYS A 186 8.20 5.93 5.62
CA LYS A 186 7.27 4.78 5.67
C LYS A 186 6.86 4.28 4.28
N ALA A 187 6.80 5.18 3.29
CA ALA A 187 6.58 4.81 1.89
C ALA A 187 7.83 4.18 1.25
N ALA A 188 9.03 4.59 1.67
CA ALA A 188 10.29 4.02 1.19
C ALA A 188 10.72 2.71 1.89
N SER A 189 10.22 2.45 3.11
CA SER A 189 10.60 1.26 3.89
C SER A 189 10.27 -0.10 3.21
N PRO A 190 9.16 -0.27 2.46
CA PRO A 190 8.88 -1.53 1.76
C PRO A 190 9.87 -1.75 0.60
N PHE A 191 10.28 -0.67 -0.07
CA PHE A 191 11.23 -0.73 -1.19
C PHE A 191 12.66 -1.03 -0.75
N TRP A 192 13.03 -0.69 0.48
CA TRP A 192 14.36 -1.01 1.03
C TRP A 192 14.41 -2.40 1.64
N LYS A 193 13.31 -2.88 2.25
CA LYS A 193 13.23 -4.25 2.78
C LYS A 193 13.42 -5.29 1.67
N ASN A 194 12.84 -5.06 0.49
CA ASN A 194 12.97 -5.95 -0.67
C ASN A 194 14.36 -5.91 -1.36
N ARG A 195 15.15 -4.85 -1.12
CA ARG A 195 16.52 -4.74 -1.65
C ARG A 195 17.54 -5.51 -0.81
N GLY A 196 17.30 -5.64 0.50
CA GLY A 196 18.12 -6.42 1.42
C GLY A 196 18.00 -7.93 1.21
N GLU A 197 16.79 -8.46 1.00
CA GLU A 197 16.57 -9.90 0.74
C GLU A 197 17.22 -10.36 -0.57
N LYS A 198 17.12 -9.56 -1.65
CA LYS A 198 17.78 -9.89 -2.92
C LYS A 198 19.31 -9.84 -2.86
N GLY A 199 19.87 -8.94 -2.05
CA GLY A 199 21.32 -8.87 -1.83
C GLY A 199 21.87 -10.04 -1.00
N GLY A 200 21.13 -10.48 0.02
CA GLY A 200 21.49 -11.64 0.84
C GLY A 200 21.39 -12.96 0.08
N ALA A 201 20.34 -13.16 -0.72
CA ALA A 201 20.19 -14.35 -1.54
C ALA A 201 21.27 -14.47 -2.63
N ALA A 202 21.67 -13.35 -3.25
CA ALA A 202 22.76 -13.34 -4.22
C ALA A 202 24.13 -13.61 -3.59
N ALA A 203 24.36 -13.17 -2.35
CA ALA A 203 25.61 -13.44 -1.63
C ALA A 203 25.71 -14.91 -1.16
N HIS A 204 24.59 -15.53 -0.81
CA HIS A 204 24.55 -16.93 -0.34
C HIS A 204 24.65 -17.96 -1.49
N LEU A 205 24.40 -17.54 -2.74
CA LEU A 205 24.61 -18.35 -3.95
C LEU A 205 26.00 -18.16 -4.57
N ALA A 206 26.78 -17.20 -4.06
CA ALA A 206 28.13 -16.90 -4.53
C ALA A 206 29.23 -17.38 -3.55
N ALA A 207 28.86 -18.05 -2.45
CA ALA A 207 29.73 -18.69 -1.48
C ALA A 207 29.59 -20.21 -1.57
#